data_AF-A0A2E0L9Z5-F1
#
_entry.id   AF-A0A2E0L9Z5-F1
#
_cell.length_a   1.000
_cell.length_b   1.000
_cell.length_c   1.000
_cell.angle_alpha   90.00
_cell.angle_beta   90.00
_cell.angle_gamma   90.00
#
_symmetry.space_group_name_H-M   'P 1'
#
loop_
_entity.id
_entity.type
_entity.pdbx_description
1 polymer ?
#
loop_
_entity_poly.entity_id
_entity_poly.type
_entity_poly.pdbx_seq_one_letter_code
_entity_poly.pdbx_strand_id
1 'polypeptide(L)'
;MLRYITVLALLALALVGCTLTTVPQADDTVTPTSISQNPTSTPTRTPTPSPTPTATNTRVPPPTITNCTPRYDWPFYIVVAGDTLSSIASRTNSSVSQLVQANCLSNPNIINPGQQLRVPRQPVPDTEIGSIEVSPFIYAEGGSYTVQPNTAITVRWPQARRDASRIEFYASPFNSNSPLTILGTDNIASDGASIVVTFPAGFQQAVYATAFFSGGSRQRTANRIPVFAENAPPPDVPVVFQPNLGKDGNVTLLPPGTITASWPSPVVAQASHIEFTFIRNGTQREFLGRDVNLSDGAQITWQGGDAGPTGTHQFEAVAFRNSGILAVSTVSIRFQVVDQVQGDVLIQPIIRNEGDVRIVEAGRTVNLIWQNAPVGQSPQFEFTLYEDGVVGPHSLGIDTNGSDGVSVQWTVPFAINNGRIVASARIPNQTGGTIRSRESRVRPEAINPGPSGQLSIAPNGGMEGGWLKLQAGTTVTITWVAVPTSSVQSVEFYLSPTGTGSTPSLIGTDTNFGDGVTTTWAVPGSLSGYISAIAFTADGREIIPANNELQILAE
;
A
#
# COMPACT_ATOMS: atom_id res chain seq x y z
N MET A 1 26.64 -8.51 -46.64
CA MET A 1 26.83 -8.55 -48.11
C MET A 1 27.27 -9.97 -48.44
N LEU A 2 26.42 -10.87 -48.95
CA LEU A 2 26.11 -11.05 -50.39
C LEU A 2 24.92 -12.06 -50.45
N ARG A 3 23.64 -11.65 -50.51
CA ARG A 3 22.73 -11.55 -51.69
C ARG A 3 22.77 -12.71 -52.72
N TYR A 4 21.66 -13.47 -52.85
CA TYR A 4 21.02 -14.03 -54.08
C TYR A 4 19.74 -14.80 -53.63
N ILE A 5 18.49 -14.29 -53.71
CA ILE A 5 17.56 -14.09 -54.85
C ILE A 5 16.98 -15.39 -55.45
N THR A 6 15.74 -15.71 -55.03
CA THR A 6 14.52 -16.23 -55.73
C THR A 6 14.50 -17.49 -56.64
N VAL A 7 13.29 -18.09 -56.72
CA VAL A 7 12.69 -19.06 -57.70
C VAL A 7 12.58 -20.50 -57.13
N LEU A 8 11.45 -21.09 -56.71
CA LEU A 8 10.07 -21.28 -57.24
C LEU A 8 9.97 -22.38 -58.31
N ALA A 9 9.59 -23.62 -57.91
CA ALA A 9 9.01 -24.73 -58.72
C ALA A 9 9.03 -26.04 -57.88
N LEU A 10 8.10 -27.02 -57.92
CA LEU A 10 6.87 -27.24 -58.68
C LEU A 10 6.08 -28.41 -58.04
N LEU A 11 4.75 -28.31 -58.15
CA LEU A 11 3.71 -29.29 -57.85
C LEU A 11 3.64 -30.36 -58.98
N ALA A 12 3.31 -31.61 -58.67
CA ALA A 12 2.80 -32.55 -59.69
C ALA A 12 1.79 -33.57 -59.12
N LEU A 13 0.56 -33.47 -59.63
CA LEU A 13 -0.55 -34.42 -59.51
C LEU A 13 -0.35 -35.64 -60.43
N ALA A 14 -0.83 -36.82 -60.02
CA ALA A 14 -1.45 -37.77 -60.94
C ALA A 14 -2.42 -38.72 -60.19
N LEU A 15 -3.63 -38.83 -60.74
CA LEU A 15 -4.81 -39.60 -60.33
C LEU A 15 -4.85 -41.00 -60.97
N VAL A 16 -5.95 -41.72 -60.66
CA VAL A 16 -6.51 -42.98 -61.21
C VAL A 16 -6.28 -44.17 -60.27
N GLY A 17 -7.27 -44.91 -59.76
CA GLY A 17 -8.71 -45.00 -59.96
C GLY A 17 -9.19 -46.44 -59.70
N CYS A 18 -10.46 -46.61 -59.28
CA CYS A 18 -11.24 -47.87 -59.20
C CYS A 18 -10.91 -48.85 -58.04
N THR A 19 -11.84 -49.46 -57.29
CA THR A 19 -13.26 -49.82 -57.53
C THR A 19 -13.99 -50.21 -56.22
N LEU A 20 -15.27 -49.81 -56.16
CA LEU A 20 -16.48 -50.43 -55.59
C LEU A 20 -16.39 -51.62 -54.61
N THR A 21 -17.15 -51.56 -53.50
CA THR A 21 -18.38 -52.39 -53.36
C THR A 21 -19.28 -51.92 -52.21
N THR A 22 -20.57 -51.82 -52.54
CA THR A 22 -21.73 -51.41 -51.76
C THR A 22 -22.51 -52.63 -51.23
N VAL A 23 -23.02 -52.51 -49.99
CA VAL A 23 -24.29 -53.00 -49.34
C VAL A 23 -24.88 -54.36 -49.77
N PRO A 24 -25.52 -55.13 -48.86
CA PRO A 24 -26.98 -54.96 -48.75
C PRO A 24 -27.56 -55.12 -47.32
N GLN A 25 -28.60 -54.34 -47.07
CA GLN A 25 -29.67 -54.64 -46.12
C GLN A 25 -30.64 -55.61 -46.82
N ALA A 26 -31.06 -56.68 -46.14
CA ALA A 26 -32.22 -57.47 -46.54
C ALA A 26 -32.93 -58.02 -45.30
N ASP A 27 -34.23 -57.74 -45.31
CA ASP A 27 -35.30 -58.23 -44.45
C ASP A 27 -35.63 -59.70 -44.80
N ASP A 28 -36.13 -60.46 -43.83
CA ASP A 28 -37.22 -61.45 -43.96
C ASP A 28 -37.21 -62.54 -42.86
N THR A 29 -38.15 -62.36 -41.92
CA THR A 29 -39.26 -63.28 -41.62
C THR A 29 -39.01 -64.81 -41.61
N VAL A 30 -39.01 -65.44 -40.42
CA VAL A 30 -39.64 -66.75 -40.20
C VAL A 30 -40.19 -66.89 -38.77
N THR A 31 -41.51 -67.01 -38.63
CA THR A 31 -42.21 -67.66 -37.51
C THR A 31 -42.45 -69.13 -37.89
N PRO A 32 -42.44 -70.09 -36.96
CA PRO A 32 -43.71 -70.75 -36.65
C PRO A 32 -43.93 -71.13 -35.17
N THR A 33 -45.18 -70.92 -34.77
CA THR A 33 -46.07 -71.89 -34.08
C THR A 33 -46.03 -72.05 -32.55
N SER A 34 -47.22 -71.76 -32.03
CA SER A 34 -47.79 -71.94 -30.70
C SER A 34 -48.39 -73.33 -30.46
N ILE A 35 -48.47 -73.73 -29.17
CA ILE A 35 -49.57 -74.51 -28.56
C ILE A 35 -49.47 -74.30 -27.03
N SER A 36 -50.41 -73.62 -26.35
CA SER A 36 -51.76 -74.05 -25.90
C SER A 36 -51.67 -75.10 -24.77
N GLN A 37 -52.26 -75.00 -23.56
CA GLN A 37 -53.64 -74.68 -23.12
C GLN A 37 -53.60 -74.27 -21.61
N ASN A 38 -54.27 -73.21 -21.13
CA ASN A 38 -55.69 -73.07 -20.67
C ASN A 38 -55.95 -73.57 -19.21
N PRO A 39 -57.09 -73.25 -18.54
CA PRO A 39 -57.23 -72.22 -17.49
C PRO A 39 -57.96 -72.78 -16.23
N THR A 40 -58.64 -71.92 -15.44
CA THR A 40 -59.74 -72.18 -14.45
C THR A 40 -59.34 -71.85 -13.00
N SER A 41 -60.04 -71.05 -12.16
CA SER A 41 -61.21 -70.15 -12.26
C SER A 41 -61.37 -69.36 -10.93
N THR A 42 -61.64 -68.06 -11.02
CA THR A 42 -62.74 -67.23 -10.43
C THR A 42 -63.47 -67.77 -9.16
N PRO A 43 -63.83 -66.95 -8.13
CA PRO A 43 -64.70 -65.79 -8.35
C PRO A 43 -64.56 -64.49 -7.54
N THR A 44 -64.77 -63.41 -8.29
CA THR A 44 -65.65 -62.25 -8.08
C THR A 44 -66.41 -62.12 -6.75
N ARG A 45 -66.23 -60.98 -6.07
CA ARG A 45 -67.33 -60.27 -5.39
C ARG A 45 -67.23 -58.76 -5.60
N THR A 46 -68.23 -58.25 -6.32
CA THR A 46 -68.68 -56.85 -6.37
C THR A 46 -69.11 -56.39 -4.98
N PRO A 47 -68.65 -55.24 -4.45
CA PRO A 47 -69.38 -54.57 -3.38
C PRO A 47 -70.60 -53.84 -3.97
N THR A 48 -71.77 -54.38 -3.67
CA THR A 48 -73.09 -53.75 -3.72
C THR A 48 -73.09 -52.40 -2.96
N PRO A 49 -73.84 -51.36 -3.40
CA PRO A 49 -74.02 -50.14 -2.61
C PRO A 49 -74.73 -50.47 -1.29
N SER A 50 -74.03 -50.29 -0.17
CA SER A 50 -74.55 -50.48 1.18
C SER A 50 -75.06 -49.12 1.71
N PRO A 51 -76.24 -49.07 2.35
CA PRO A 51 -77.01 -47.84 2.55
C PRO A 51 -76.31 -46.84 3.45
N THR A 52 -76.44 -45.56 3.10
CA THR A 52 -76.21 -44.41 3.97
C THR A 52 -76.84 -44.64 5.34
N PRO A 53 -76.07 -44.81 6.43
CA PRO A 53 -76.65 -44.72 7.76
C PRO A 53 -77.02 -43.26 8.01
N THR A 54 -78.33 -43.02 8.09
CA THR A 54 -78.93 -41.81 8.67
C THR A 54 -78.29 -41.56 10.03
N ALA A 55 -77.54 -40.46 10.15
CA ALA A 55 -76.99 -40.00 11.42
C ALA A 55 -78.14 -39.73 12.39
N THR A 56 -78.33 -40.65 13.34
CA THR A 56 -79.13 -40.38 14.54
C THR A 56 -78.27 -39.50 15.45
N ASN A 57 -78.71 -38.26 15.67
CA ASN A 57 -78.11 -37.34 16.61
C ASN A 57 -78.27 -37.86 18.04
N THR A 58 -77.34 -38.69 18.50
CA THR A 58 -77.10 -38.89 19.93
C THR A 58 -75.91 -38.03 20.32
N ARG A 59 -76.19 -36.84 20.87
CA ARG A 59 -75.17 -35.94 21.43
C ARG A 59 -74.54 -36.60 22.65
N VAL A 60 -73.44 -37.31 22.44
CA VAL A 60 -72.48 -37.64 23.51
C VAL A 60 -71.88 -36.29 23.96
N PRO A 61 -72.00 -35.91 25.24
CA PRO A 61 -71.37 -34.69 25.72
C PRO A 61 -69.85 -34.78 25.51
N PRO A 62 -69.18 -33.69 25.10
CA PRO A 62 -67.74 -33.67 24.90
C PRO A 62 -67.01 -34.17 26.16
N PRO A 63 -65.92 -34.94 26.04
CA PRO A 63 -65.13 -35.32 27.19
C PRO A 63 -64.68 -34.05 27.92
N THR A 64 -65.17 -33.87 29.15
CA THR A 64 -64.69 -32.84 30.07
C THR A 64 -63.25 -33.17 30.44
N ILE A 65 -62.29 -32.38 29.95
CA ILE A 65 -60.88 -32.55 30.31
C ILE A 65 -60.73 -32.20 31.78
N THR A 66 -60.61 -33.21 32.63
CA THR A 66 -60.72 -33.03 34.09
C THR A 66 -59.40 -32.60 34.75
N ASN A 67 -58.32 -32.32 34.01
CA ASN A 67 -57.05 -31.79 34.56
C ASN A 67 -56.19 -31.11 33.48
N CYS A 68 -56.61 -29.95 32.96
CA CYS A 68 -55.71 -29.10 32.15
C CYS A 68 -55.17 -27.94 33.00
N THR A 69 -53.94 -27.53 32.73
CA THR A 69 -53.29 -26.43 33.45
C THR A 69 -52.72 -25.47 32.40
N PRO A 70 -53.42 -24.37 32.08
CA PRO A 70 -52.93 -23.42 31.10
C PRO A 70 -51.56 -22.86 31.50
N ARG A 71 -50.60 -22.89 30.56
CA ARG A 71 -49.23 -22.42 30.80
C ARG A 71 -49.09 -20.97 30.40
N TYR A 72 -49.44 -20.06 31.32
CA TYR A 72 -49.42 -18.61 31.05
C TYR A 72 -48.01 -18.04 30.84
N ASP A 73 -46.98 -18.77 31.27
CA ASP A 73 -45.56 -18.46 31.08
C ASP A 73 -45.03 -18.79 29.68
N TRP A 74 -45.85 -19.41 28.82
CA TRP A 74 -45.49 -19.78 27.46
C TRP A 74 -45.94 -18.73 26.43
N PRO A 75 -45.08 -18.39 25.45
CA PRO A 75 -45.47 -17.49 24.36
C PRO A 75 -46.58 -18.07 23.49
N PHE A 76 -47.32 -17.18 22.83
CA PHE A 76 -48.36 -17.57 21.88
C PHE A 76 -47.79 -17.81 20.47
N TYR A 77 -48.35 -18.80 19.80
CA TYR A 77 -48.20 -19.10 18.39
C TYR A 77 -49.57 -19.08 17.72
N ILE A 78 -49.67 -18.44 16.56
CA ILE A 78 -50.88 -18.43 15.75
C ILE A 78 -50.79 -19.58 14.76
N VAL A 79 -51.68 -20.55 14.88
CA VAL A 79 -51.78 -21.70 13.96
C VAL A 79 -52.01 -21.18 12.55
N VAL A 80 -51.21 -21.64 11.59
CA VAL A 80 -51.38 -21.29 10.17
C VAL A 80 -51.96 -22.45 9.37
N ALA A 81 -52.44 -22.18 8.15
CA ALA A 81 -52.96 -23.24 7.29
C ALA A 81 -51.89 -24.32 7.03
N GLY A 82 -52.25 -25.59 7.23
CA GLY A 82 -51.34 -26.73 7.09
C GLY A 82 -50.65 -27.17 8.39
N ASP A 83 -50.80 -26.43 9.48
CA ASP A 83 -50.30 -26.88 10.79
C ASP A 83 -51.13 -28.05 11.34
N THR A 84 -50.43 -28.94 12.06
CA THR A 84 -51.02 -29.99 12.88
C THR A 84 -50.47 -29.85 14.29
N LEU A 85 -51.20 -30.32 15.31
CA LEU A 85 -50.71 -30.21 16.69
C LEU A 85 -49.40 -30.99 16.89
N SER A 86 -49.19 -32.07 16.13
CA SER A 86 -47.95 -32.84 16.09
C SER A 86 -46.80 -32.10 15.40
N SER A 87 -47.05 -31.39 14.28
CA SER A 87 -46.00 -30.57 13.64
C SER A 87 -45.58 -29.39 14.53
N ILE A 88 -46.54 -28.74 15.21
CA ILE A 88 -46.24 -27.65 16.16
C ILE A 88 -45.49 -28.18 17.38
N ALA A 89 -45.94 -29.29 17.98
CA ALA A 89 -45.23 -29.92 19.11
C ALA A 89 -43.77 -30.20 18.76
N SER A 90 -43.54 -30.78 17.59
CA SER A 90 -42.19 -31.07 17.11
C SER A 90 -41.36 -29.79 16.86
N ARG A 91 -41.90 -28.78 16.17
CA ARG A 91 -41.22 -27.50 15.90
C ARG A 91 -40.89 -26.71 17.18
N THR A 92 -41.62 -26.96 18.25
CA THR A 92 -41.46 -26.30 19.55
C THR A 92 -40.69 -27.15 20.57
N ASN A 93 -40.20 -28.33 20.18
CA ASN A 93 -39.53 -29.28 21.08
C ASN A 93 -40.39 -29.64 22.31
N SER A 94 -41.66 -29.92 22.04
CA SER A 94 -42.68 -30.34 23.01
C SER A 94 -43.32 -31.65 22.54
N SER A 95 -44.06 -32.32 23.41
CA SER A 95 -44.97 -33.38 23.03
C SER A 95 -46.38 -32.84 22.74
N VAL A 96 -47.17 -33.58 21.94
CA VAL A 96 -48.59 -33.30 21.72
C VAL A 96 -49.32 -33.23 23.06
N SER A 97 -49.05 -34.18 23.97
CA SER A 97 -49.66 -34.22 25.30
C SER A 97 -49.39 -32.94 26.12
N GLN A 98 -48.14 -32.44 26.12
CA GLN A 98 -47.79 -31.19 26.78
C GLN A 98 -48.51 -29.99 26.16
N LEU A 99 -48.61 -29.92 24.82
CA LEU A 99 -49.35 -28.84 24.17
C LEU A 99 -50.85 -28.90 24.46
N VAL A 100 -51.45 -30.10 24.49
CA VAL A 100 -52.86 -30.30 24.85
C VAL A 100 -53.14 -29.83 26.26
N GLN A 101 -52.28 -30.21 27.22
CA GLN A 101 -52.43 -29.83 28.62
C GLN A 101 -52.23 -28.33 28.84
N ALA A 102 -51.22 -27.75 28.19
CA ALA A 102 -50.88 -26.33 28.28
C ALA A 102 -51.93 -25.40 27.65
N ASN A 103 -52.76 -25.92 26.75
CA ASN A 103 -53.77 -25.16 26.01
C ASN A 103 -55.21 -25.61 26.28
N CYS A 104 -55.44 -26.57 27.18
CA CYS A 104 -56.76 -27.12 27.47
C CYS A 104 -57.52 -27.58 26.20
N LEU A 105 -56.84 -28.22 25.25
CA LEU A 105 -57.45 -28.60 23.97
C LEU A 105 -58.38 -29.80 24.14
N SER A 106 -59.68 -29.60 23.96
CA SER A 106 -60.72 -30.64 24.11
C SER A 106 -60.59 -31.80 23.11
N ASN A 107 -60.02 -31.53 21.93
CA ASN A 107 -59.70 -32.55 20.96
C ASN A 107 -58.28 -32.32 20.41
N PRO A 108 -57.31 -33.21 20.69
CA PRO A 108 -55.93 -33.06 20.23
C PRO A 108 -55.77 -33.17 18.71
N ASN A 109 -56.79 -33.69 18.01
CA ASN A 109 -56.77 -33.88 16.56
C ASN A 109 -57.36 -32.70 15.78
N ILE A 110 -57.89 -31.67 16.46
CA ILE A 110 -58.55 -30.53 15.82
C ILE A 110 -57.89 -29.24 16.30
N ILE A 111 -57.17 -28.57 15.39
CA ILE A 111 -56.71 -27.18 15.53
C ILE A 111 -57.08 -26.41 14.26
N ASN A 112 -57.42 -25.13 14.39
CA ASN A 112 -57.86 -24.30 13.27
C ASN A 112 -56.84 -23.21 12.93
N PRO A 113 -56.62 -22.86 11.65
CA PRO A 113 -55.85 -21.68 11.29
C PRO A 113 -56.41 -20.42 11.97
N GLY A 114 -55.52 -19.55 12.46
CA GLY A 114 -55.84 -18.39 13.30
C GLY A 114 -55.99 -18.69 14.79
N GLN A 115 -56.03 -19.97 15.21
CA GLN A 115 -56.09 -20.34 16.62
C GLN A 115 -54.78 -19.99 17.34
N GLN A 116 -54.86 -19.38 18.52
CA GLN A 116 -53.70 -19.11 19.36
C GLN A 116 -53.39 -20.30 20.27
N LEU A 117 -52.16 -20.80 20.21
CA LEU A 117 -51.64 -21.85 21.06
C LEU A 117 -50.45 -21.34 21.87
N ARG A 118 -50.45 -21.60 23.17
CA ARG A 118 -49.32 -21.45 24.08
C ARG A 118 -48.32 -22.56 23.82
N VAL A 119 -47.09 -22.18 23.51
CA VAL A 119 -46.01 -23.09 23.14
C VAL A 119 -44.76 -22.79 23.95
N PRO A 120 -43.94 -23.79 24.32
CA PRO A 120 -42.77 -23.56 25.17
C PRO A 120 -41.71 -22.66 24.52
N ARG A 121 -41.71 -22.56 23.19
CA ARG A 121 -40.91 -21.65 22.37
C ARG A 121 -41.59 -21.45 21.02
N GLN A 122 -41.18 -20.41 20.28
CA GLN A 122 -41.73 -20.15 18.94
C GLN A 122 -41.41 -21.31 17.97
N PRO A 123 -42.35 -21.76 17.13
CA PRO A 123 -42.09 -22.83 16.17
C PRO A 123 -41.20 -22.33 15.01
N VAL A 124 -40.06 -22.97 14.80
CA VAL A 124 -39.18 -22.65 13.65
C VAL A 124 -39.94 -22.92 12.34
N PRO A 125 -40.02 -21.97 11.39
CA PRO A 125 -40.74 -22.15 10.12
C PRO A 125 -40.16 -23.29 9.27
N ASP A 126 -41.03 -24.10 8.65
CA ASP A 126 -40.62 -25.18 7.75
C ASP A 126 -39.95 -24.69 6.45
N THR A 127 -40.05 -23.39 6.15
CA THR A 127 -39.47 -22.74 4.97
C THR A 127 -37.96 -22.55 5.05
N GLU A 128 -37.34 -22.77 6.22
CA GLU A 128 -35.89 -22.74 6.39
C GLU A 128 -35.29 -24.15 6.34
N ILE A 129 -35.44 -24.85 5.20
CA ILE A 129 -34.68 -26.10 4.97
C ILE A 129 -33.15 -25.84 5.03
N GLY A 130 -32.73 -24.58 4.88
CA GLY A 130 -31.34 -24.15 5.02
C GLY A 130 -30.44 -24.74 3.94
N SER A 131 -29.34 -24.05 3.66
CA SER A 131 -28.22 -24.65 2.93
C SER A 131 -27.30 -25.37 3.92
N ILE A 132 -26.55 -26.33 3.41
CA ILE A 132 -25.34 -26.76 4.10
C ILE A 132 -24.27 -25.66 3.98
N GLU A 133 -23.34 -25.65 4.92
CA GLU A 133 -22.19 -24.76 5.00
C GLU A 133 -20.91 -25.60 4.89
N VAL A 134 -19.86 -25.03 4.30
CA VAL A 134 -18.59 -25.70 4.03
C VAL A 134 -17.47 -24.87 4.65
N SER A 135 -16.51 -25.48 5.34
CA SER A 135 -15.36 -24.77 5.94
C SER A 135 -14.14 -25.69 6.17
N PRO A 136 -12.89 -25.25 5.95
CA PRO A 136 -12.54 -23.97 5.34
C PRO A 136 -12.89 -23.95 3.85
N PHE A 137 -13.09 -22.76 3.30
CA PHE A 137 -13.27 -22.55 1.88
C PHE A 137 -12.35 -21.42 1.41
N ILE A 138 -11.98 -21.45 0.13
CA ILE A 138 -11.13 -20.43 -0.50
C ILE A 138 -11.98 -19.18 -0.77
N TYR A 139 -13.13 -19.34 -1.42
CA TYR A 139 -14.14 -18.29 -1.60
C TYR A 139 -15.54 -18.89 -1.81
N ALA A 140 -16.58 -18.06 -1.64
CA ALA A 140 -17.97 -18.42 -1.86
C ALA A 140 -18.68 -17.32 -2.67
N GLU A 141 -19.30 -17.68 -3.79
CA GLU A 141 -19.99 -16.75 -4.69
C GLU A 141 -21.29 -17.37 -5.20
N GLY A 142 -22.39 -16.60 -5.18
CA GLY A 142 -23.67 -17.03 -5.76
C GLY A 142 -24.24 -18.33 -5.17
N GLY A 143 -23.89 -18.70 -3.93
CA GLY A 143 -24.31 -19.95 -3.29
C GLY A 143 -23.44 -21.17 -3.62
N SER A 144 -22.30 -20.97 -4.27
CA SER A 144 -21.29 -22.00 -4.56
C SER A 144 -20.06 -21.83 -3.67
N TYR A 145 -19.34 -22.92 -3.39
CA TYR A 145 -18.10 -22.93 -2.60
C TYR A 145 -16.93 -23.48 -3.40
N THR A 146 -15.78 -22.81 -3.32
CA THR A 146 -14.50 -23.32 -3.81
C THR A 146 -13.62 -23.68 -2.62
N VAL A 147 -13.05 -24.88 -2.60
CA VAL A 147 -12.25 -25.43 -1.47
C VAL A 147 -10.89 -25.93 -1.94
N GLN A 148 -9.93 -25.96 -1.01
CA GLN A 148 -8.61 -26.52 -1.32
C GLN A 148 -8.70 -28.04 -1.49
N PRO A 149 -8.18 -28.62 -2.58
CA PRO A 149 -8.21 -30.05 -2.81
C PRO A 149 -7.35 -30.78 -1.78
N ASN A 150 -7.72 -32.03 -1.51
CA ASN A 150 -7.02 -32.93 -0.59
C ASN A 150 -6.89 -32.39 0.85
N THR A 151 -7.69 -31.39 1.23
CA THR A 151 -7.74 -30.81 2.57
C THR A 151 -8.99 -31.29 3.31
N ALA A 152 -8.89 -31.43 4.64
CA ALA A 152 -10.03 -31.79 5.47
C ALA A 152 -11.03 -30.63 5.54
N ILE A 153 -12.24 -30.85 5.01
CA ILE A 153 -13.33 -29.88 4.93
C ILE A 153 -14.49 -30.34 5.82
N THR A 154 -14.94 -29.47 6.71
CA THR A 154 -16.17 -29.64 7.47
C THR A 154 -17.36 -29.23 6.62
N VAL A 155 -18.30 -30.16 6.41
CA VAL A 155 -19.61 -29.88 5.82
C VAL A 155 -20.64 -29.95 6.94
N ARG A 156 -21.34 -28.84 7.19
CA ARG A 156 -22.29 -28.70 8.30
C ARG A 156 -23.67 -28.36 7.78
N TRP A 157 -24.71 -28.86 8.42
CA TRP A 157 -26.08 -28.41 8.22
C TRP A 157 -26.63 -27.80 9.51
N PRO A 158 -26.50 -26.47 9.70
CA PRO A 158 -26.87 -25.81 10.97
C PRO A 158 -28.34 -25.94 11.33
N GLN A 159 -29.21 -26.00 10.31
CA GLN A 159 -30.66 -26.11 10.44
C GLN A 159 -31.16 -27.56 10.46
N ALA A 160 -30.27 -28.54 10.50
CA ALA A 160 -30.65 -29.93 10.64
C ALA A 160 -31.46 -30.15 11.94
N ARG A 161 -32.56 -30.92 11.83
CA ARG A 161 -33.40 -31.18 13.00
C ARG A 161 -32.71 -32.13 13.97
N ARG A 162 -32.70 -31.75 15.24
CA ARG A 162 -32.08 -32.53 16.33
C ARG A 162 -32.77 -33.85 16.66
N ASP A 163 -33.99 -34.06 16.18
CA ASP A 163 -34.76 -35.29 16.35
C ASP A 163 -34.62 -36.26 15.15
N ALA A 164 -33.71 -35.98 14.21
CA ALA A 164 -33.34 -36.92 13.16
C ALA A 164 -32.62 -38.13 13.77
N SER A 165 -33.03 -39.34 13.37
CA SER A 165 -32.37 -40.59 13.77
C SER A 165 -31.07 -40.84 13.04
N ARG A 166 -30.90 -40.24 11.85
CA ARG A 166 -29.70 -40.32 11.02
C ARG A 166 -29.68 -39.17 10.02
N ILE A 167 -28.51 -38.63 9.73
CA ILE A 167 -28.30 -37.65 8.68
C ILE A 167 -27.20 -38.18 7.75
N GLU A 168 -27.43 -38.13 6.45
CA GLU A 168 -26.47 -38.56 5.44
C GLU A 168 -26.12 -37.38 4.54
N PHE A 169 -24.83 -37.20 4.27
CA PHE A 169 -24.32 -36.17 3.36
C PHE A 169 -23.93 -36.83 2.04
N TYR A 170 -24.25 -36.16 0.93
CA TYR A 170 -24.09 -36.70 -0.42
C TYR A 170 -23.37 -35.73 -1.34
N ALA A 171 -22.69 -36.28 -2.34
CA ALA A 171 -22.25 -35.60 -3.55
C ALA A 171 -22.95 -36.18 -4.78
N SER A 172 -23.24 -35.32 -5.75
CA SER A 172 -23.91 -35.70 -6.99
C SER A 172 -23.64 -34.72 -8.13
N PRO A 173 -23.70 -35.15 -9.40
CA PRO A 173 -23.57 -34.25 -10.54
C PRO A 173 -24.63 -33.13 -10.52
N PHE A 174 -24.28 -31.92 -11.00
CA PHE A 174 -25.17 -30.75 -10.90
C PHE A 174 -26.56 -30.96 -11.50
N ASN A 175 -26.64 -31.72 -12.60
CA ASN A 175 -27.81 -31.88 -13.46
C ASN A 175 -28.39 -33.31 -13.46
N SER A 176 -28.13 -34.13 -12.45
CA SER A 176 -28.58 -35.53 -12.48
C SER A 176 -29.01 -36.11 -11.13
N ASN A 177 -29.97 -37.04 -11.19
CA ASN A 177 -30.33 -38.00 -10.14
C ASN A 177 -29.44 -39.27 -10.16
N SER A 178 -28.32 -39.23 -10.89
CA SER A 178 -27.23 -40.22 -10.96
C SER A 178 -26.74 -40.68 -9.57
N PRO A 179 -26.05 -41.84 -9.47
CA PRO A 179 -25.74 -42.46 -8.18
C PRO A 179 -25.09 -41.48 -7.22
N LEU A 180 -25.80 -41.27 -6.10
CA LEU A 180 -25.37 -40.40 -5.02
C LEU A 180 -24.16 -41.03 -4.34
N THR A 181 -23.06 -40.28 -4.27
CA THR A 181 -21.90 -40.70 -3.48
C THR A 181 -22.14 -40.26 -2.04
N ILE A 182 -22.19 -41.19 -1.11
CA ILE A 182 -22.27 -40.87 0.32
C ILE A 182 -20.90 -40.32 0.75
N LEU A 183 -20.88 -39.08 1.23
CA LEU A 183 -19.70 -38.43 1.78
C LEU A 183 -19.47 -38.80 3.25
N GLY A 184 -20.56 -39.05 3.99
CA GLY A 184 -20.51 -39.43 5.38
C GLY A 184 -21.88 -39.41 6.04
N THR A 185 -21.94 -39.90 7.28
CA THR A 185 -23.17 -39.97 8.07
C THR A 185 -22.95 -39.39 9.46
N ASP A 186 -23.94 -38.66 9.95
CA ASP A 186 -24.01 -38.17 11.32
C ASP A 186 -25.21 -38.84 12.02
N ASN A 187 -24.92 -39.58 13.10
CA ASN A 187 -25.89 -40.34 13.87
C ASN A 187 -26.26 -39.65 15.19
N ILE A 188 -25.74 -38.45 15.48
CA ILE A 188 -25.94 -37.71 16.73
C ILE A 188 -26.47 -36.32 16.41
N ALA A 189 -27.67 -36.22 15.81
CA ALA A 189 -28.24 -34.96 15.35
C ALA A 189 -28.38 -33.85 16.43
N SER A 190 -28.20 -34.17 17.71
CA SER A 190 -28.29 -33.24 18.85
C SER A 190 -27.12 -32.26 19.00
N ASP A 191 -25.92 -32.55 18.48
CA ASP A 191 -24.73 -31.68 18.56
C ASP A 191 -24.57 -30.74 17.35
N GLY A 192 -25.28 -31.03 16.27
CA GLY A 192 -25.32 -30.23 15.05
C GLY A 192 -24.76 -31.03 13.89
N ALA A 193 -25.58 -31.27 12.87
CA ALA A 193 -25.26 -32.19 11.80
C ALA A 193 -23.99 -31.79 11.03
N SER A 194 -22.93 -32.59 11.10
CA SER A 194 -21.71 -32.31 10.35
C SER A 194 -20.90 -33.56 10.01
N ILE A 195 -20.09 -33.46 8.95
CA ILE A 195 -19.06 -34.44 8.61
C ILE A 195 -17.76 -33.73 8.27
N VAL A 196 -16.64 -34.44 8.38
CA VAL A 196 -15.35 -34.02 7.83
C VAL A 196 -15.04 -34.90 6.62
N VAL A 197 -14.80 -34.27 5.47
CA VAL A 197 -14.57 -34.93 4.18
C VAL A 197 -13.43 -34.26 3.43
N THR A 198 -12.78 -35.01 2.55
CA THR A 198 -11.72 -34.49 1.68
C THR A 198 -12.14 -34.61 0.23
N PHE A 199 -12.04 -33.51 -0.53
CA PHE A 199 -12.38 -33.50 -1.96
C PHE A 199 -11.10 -33.61 -2.82
N PRO A 200 -11.03 -34.54 -3.80
CA PRO A 200 -9.87 -34.66 -4.67
C PRO A 200 -9.76 -33.45 -5.63
N ALA A 201 -8.56 -33.18 -6.13
CA ALA A 201 -8.36 -32.15 -7.16
C ALA A 201 -9.24 -32.40 -8.39
N GLY A 202 -9.92 -31.36 -8.85
CA GLY A 202 -10.89 -31.42 -9.96
C GLY A 202 -12.30 -31.86 -9.54
N PHE A 203 -12.59 -31.99 -8.25
CA PHE A 203 -13.95 -32.28 -7.79
C PHE A 203 -14.90 -31.13 -8.16
N GLN A 204 -15.99 -31.44 -8.86
CA GLN A 204 -16.98 -30.46 -9.31
C GLN A 204 -18.38 -31.09 -9.26
N GLN A 205 -19.02 -31.03 -8.09
CA GLN A 205 -20.31 -31.68 -7.83
C GLN A 205 -21.16 -30.86 -6.86
N ALA A 206 -22.47 -31.13 -6.82
CA ALA A 206 -23.36 -30.59 -5.81
C ALA A 206 -23.29 -31.42 -4.53
N VAL A 207 -23.14 -30.74 -3.39
CA VAL A 207 -23.13 -31.33 -2.05
C VAL A 207 -24.43 -30.97 -1.32
N TYR A 208 -24.98 -31.89 -0.55
CA TYR A 208 -26.18 -31.68 0.27
C TYR A 208 -26.31 -32.75 1.37
N ALA A 209 -27.32 -32.61 2.23
CA ALA A 209 -27.61 -33.56 3.30
C ALA A 209 -29.08 -33.98 3.32
N THR A 210 -29.37 -35.19 3.78
CA THR A 210 -30.75 -35.68 4.02
C THR A 210 -30.87 -36.22 5.45
N ALA A 211 -31.90 -35.75 6.16
CA ALA A 211 -32.27 -36.23 7.48
C ALA A 211 -33.36 -37.31 7.41
N PHE A 212 -33.15 -38.40 8.15
CA PHE A 212 -34.04 -39.55 8.26
C PHE A 212 -34.64 -39.61 9.67
N PHE A 213 -35.97 -39.74 9.77
CA PHE A 213 -36.70 -39.81 11.03
C PHE A 213 -37.21 -41.23 11.32
N SER A 214 -37.32 -41.59 12.60
CA SER A 214 -37.87 -42.87 13.05
C SER A 214 -39.30 -43.08 12.53
N GLY A 215 -39.58 -44.24 11.93
CA GLY A 215 -40.90 -44.56 11.35
C GLY A 215 -40.98 -44.51 9.82
N GLY A 216 -39.87 -44.22 9.12
CA GLY A 216 -39.66 -44.58 7.71
C GLY A 216 -40.27 -43.68 6.64
N SER A 217 -41.04 -42.65 6.96
CA SER A 217 -41.80 -41.90 5.92
C SER A 217 -41.49 -40.41 5.78
N ARG A 218 -40.64 -39.82 6.64
CA ARG A 218 -40.25 -38.41 6.49
C ARG A 218 -38.75 -38.32 6.20
N GLN A 219 -38.42 -37.79 5.03
CA GLN A 219 -37.08 -37.38 4.65
C GLN A 219 -37.11 -35.87 4.44
N ARG A 220 -36.08 -35.17 4.91
CA ARG A 220 -35.87 -33.76 4.57
C ARG A 220 -34.48 -33.59 4.00
N THR A 221 -34.38 -32.88 2.89
CA THR A 221 -33.12 -32.72 2.15
C THR A 221 -32.77 -31.24 2.10
N ALA A 222 -31.55 -30.90 2.52
CA ALA A 222 -30.98 -29.57 2.44
C ALA A 222 -30.88 -29.09 0.99
N ASN A 223 -30.75 -27.78 0.78
CA ASN A 223 -30.46 -27.26 -0.55
C ASN A 223 -29.14 -27.79 -1.09
N ARG A 224 -29.13 -28.16 -2.37
CA ARG A 224 -27.93 -28.60 -3.09
C ARG A 224 -27.04 -27.40 -3.38
N ILE A 225 -25.81 -27.41 -2.87
CA ILE A 225 -24.83 -26.35 -3.10
C ILE A 225 -23.72 -26.85 -4.04
N PRO A 226 -23.30 -26.05 -5.03
CA PRO A 226 -22.14 -26.40 -5.83
C PRO A 226 -20.84 -26.32 -5.02
N VAL A 227 -20.01 -27.37 -5.11
CA VAL A 227 -18.67 -27.40 -4.50
C VAL A 227 -17.62 -27.74 -5.56
N PHE A 228 -16.57 -26.92 -5.60
CA PHE A 228 -15.45 -27.03 -6.53
C PHE A 228 -14.15 -27.22 -5.73
N ALA A 229 -13.38 -28.27 -5.98
CA ALA A 229 -12.04 -28.46 -5.42
C ALA A 229 -11.01 -28.27 -6.53
N GLU A 230 -10.70 -27.01 -6.82
CA GLU A 230 -9.71 -26.62 -7.83
C GLU A 230 -8.34 -26.46 -7.17
N ASN A 231 -7.26 -26.71 -7.92
CA ASN A 231 -5.91 -26.34 -7.51
C ASN A 231 -5.80 -24.80 -7.53
N ALA A 232 -6.48 -24.12 -6.62
CA ALA A 232 -6.23 -22.72 -6.38
C ALA A 232 -4.84 -22.61 -5.73
N PRO A 233 -4.01 -21.66 -6.20
CA PRO A 233 -2.84 -21.29 -5.44
C PRO A 233 -3.30 -20.71 -4.09
N PRO A 234 -2.56 -20.99 -3.00
CA PRO A 234 -2.94 -20.55 -1.67
C PRO A 234 -3.12 -19.02 -1.60
N PRO A 235 -3.94 -18.51 -0.66
CA PRO A 235 -4.25 -17.08 -0.53
C PRO A 235 -3.04 -16.17 -0.27
N ASP A 236 -1.85 -16.73 0.00
CA ASP A 236 -0.65 -16.00 0.40
C ASP A 236 0.52 -16.20 -0.57
N VAL A 237 0.26 -16.18 -1.89
CA VAL A 237 1.38 -16.12 -2.82
C VAL A 237 1.93 -14.68 -2.85
N PRO A 238 3.18 -14.45 -2.40
CA PRO A 238 3.70 -13.09 -2.29
C PRO A 238 3.85 -12.48 -3.67
N VAL A 239 3.21 -11.33 -3.86
CA VAL A 239 3.50 -10.45 -4.99
C VAL A 239 4.94 -9.97 -4.83
N VAL A 240 5.75 -10.21 -5.85
CA VAL A 240 7.14 -9.74 -5.83
C VAL A 240 7.11 -8.27 -6.24
N PHE A 241 7.54 -7.41 -5.31
CA PHE A 241 7.72 -5.99 -5.56
C PHE A 241 9.18 -5.69 -5.87
N GLN A 242 9.41 -5.01 -6.99
CA GLN A 242 10.71 -4.43 -7.31
C GLN A 242 10.70 -2.91 -7.08
N PRO A 243 11.78 -2.33 -6.49
CA PRO A 243 13.01 -3.00 -6.03
C PRO A 243 12.80 -3.89 -4.77
N ASN A 244 13.64 -4.94 -4.65
CA ASN A 244 13.51 -6.03 -3.68
C ASN A 244 13.21 -5.58 -2.24
N LEU A 245 12.16 -6.18 -1.66
CA LEU A 245 11.83 -6.14 -0.23
C LEU A 245 13.01 -6.67 0.60
N GLY A 246 13.43 -5.94 1.64
CA GLY A 246 14.32 -6.50 2.66
C GLY A 246 13.69 -7.73 3.34
N LYS A 247 14.50 -8.55 4.03
CA LYS A 247 14.07 -9.81 4.69
C LYS A 247 12.84 -9.70 5.61
N ASP A 248 12.46 -8.49 6.00
CA ASP A 248 11.34 -8.21 6.91
C ASP A 248 10.06 -7.73 6.20
N GLY A 249 10.00 -7.78 4.86
CA GLY A 249 8.84 -7.32 4.08
C GLY A 249 8.66 -5.79 4.05
N ASN A 250 9.61 -5.02 4.60
CA ASN A 250 9.63 -3.56 4.55
C ASN A 250 10.44 -3.07 3.34
N VAL A 251 9.84 -2.27 2.45
CA VAL A 251 10.59 -1.52 1.43
C VAL A 251 10.79 -0.09 1.91
N THR A 252 12.03 0.34 2.05
CA THR A 252 12.36 1.77 2.11
C THR A 252 12.44 2.29 0.67
N LEU A 253 11.35 2.85 0.16
CA LEU A 253 11.32 3.46 -1.17
C LEU A 253 11.61 4.96 -1.07
N LEU A 254 12.57 5.42 -1.88
CA LEU A 254 12.82 6.85 -2.12
C LEU A 254 11.92 7.30 -3.28
N PRO A 255 11.00 8.26 -3.10
CA PRO A 255 10.22 8.75 -4.21
C PRO A 255 11.02 9.73 -5.09
N PRO A 256 10.87 9.71 -6.43
CA PRO A 256 9.98 8.84 -7.20
C PRO A 256 10.58 7.44 -7.42
N GLY A 257 9.99 6.43 -6.79
CA GLY A 257 10.34 5.03 -6.96
C GLY A 257 9.31 4.35 -7.85
N THR A 258 9.76 3.51 -8.78
CA THR A 258 8.87 2.60 -9.51
C THR A 258 8.67 1.34 -8.70
N ILE A 259 7.39 1.01 -8.44
CA ILE A 259 7.00 -0.26 -7.84
C ILE A 259 6.45 -1.13 -8.94
N THR A 260 7.10 -2.27 -9.20
CA THR A 260 6.57 -3.32 -10.09
C THR A 260 6.07 -4.48 -9.24
N ALA A 261 4.76 -4.69 -9.23
CA ALA A 261 4.14 -5.91 -8.70
C ALA A 261 4.25 -7.01 -9.77
N SER A 262 4.49 -8.26 -9.36
CA SER A 262 4.39 -9.42 -10.26
C SER A 262 3.80 -10.61 -9.51
N TRP A 263 2.82 -11.27 -10.14
CA TRP A 263 2.22 -12.50 -9.65
C TRP A 263 2.92 -13.70 -10.30
N PRO A 264 3.21 -14.80 -9.57
CA PRO A 264 3.79 -15.97 -10.20
C PRO A 264 2.79 -16.69 -11.12
N SER A 265 3.37 -17.36 -12.12
CA SER A 265 2.76 -17.92 -13.33
C SER A 265 1.42 -18.68 -13.19
N PRO A 266 1.11 -19.43 -12.12
CA PRO A 266 -0.14 -20.21 -12.07
C PRO A 266 -1.42 -19.38 -12.01
N VAL A 267 -1.38 -18.18 -11.40
CA VAL A 267 -2.55 -17.29 -11.30
C VAL A 267 -2.75 -16.50 -12.58
N VAL A 268 -1.64 -16.00 -13.12
CA VAL A 268 -1.56 -15.24 -14.37
C VAL A 268 -2.16 -16.04 -15.53
N ALA A 269 -1.97 -17.37 -15.55
CA ALA A 269 -2.52 -18.25 -16.57
C ALA A 269 -4.06 -18.43 -16.51
N GLN A 270 -4.69 -18.10 -15.40
CA GLN A 270 -6.11 -18.37 -15.14
C GLN A 270 -6.95 -17.09 -14.94
N ALA A 271 -6.29 -15.94 -14.79
CA ALA A 271 -6.93 -14.65 -14.64
C ALA A 271 -7.29 -14.05 -16.01
N SER A 272 -8.40 -13.31 -16.08
CA SER A 272 -8.76 -12.47 -17.22
C SER A 272 -8.13 -11.07 -17.13
N HIS A 273 -7.92 -10.57 -15.91
CA HIS A 273 -7.22 -9.32 -15.61
C HIS A 273 -6.85 -9.26 -14.13
N ILE A 274 -5.96 -8.33 -13.78
CA ILE A 274 -5.57 -8.02 -12.42
C ILE A 274 -5.80 -6.53 -12.16
N GLU A 275 -6.37 -6.19 -11.02
CA GLU A 275 -6.57 -4.81 -10.56
C GLU A 275 -5.62 -4.48 -9.42
N PHE A 276 -5.10 -3.25 -9.44
CA PHE A 276 -4.16 -2.76 -8.43
C PHE A 276 -4.77 -1.59 -7.66
N THR A 277 -4.74 -1.67 -6.34
CA THR A 277 -5.26 -0.63 -5.44
C THR A 277 -4.20 -0.26 -4.41
N PHE A 278 -3.96 1.03 -4.24
CA PHE A 278 -3.17 1.58 -3.13
C PHE A 278 -4.08 1.92 -1.96
N ILE A 279 -3.68 1.56 -0.75
CA ILE A 279 -4.43 1.80 0.48
C ILE A 279 -3.57 2.64 1.42
N ARG A 280 -3.90 3.93 1.57
CA ARG A 280 -3.24 4.83 2.52
C ARG A 280 -3.80 4.65 3.92
N ASN A 281 -2.90 4.55 4.91
CA ASN A 281 -3.24 4.49 6.33
C ASN A 281 -4.35 3.47 6.64
N GLY A 282 -4.39 2.35 5.90
CA GLY A 282 -5.36 1.27 6.07
C GLY A 282 -6.83 1.61 5.70
N THR A 283 -7.14 2.79 5.17
CA THR A 283 -8.55 3.23 5.00
C THR A 283 -8.84 3.87 3.63
N GLN A 284 -7.94 4.69 3.11
CA GLN A 284 -8.19 5.38 1.84
C GLN A 284 -7.68 4.56 0.66
N ARG A 285 -8.61 4.08 -0.18
CA ARG A 285 -8.33 3.24 -1.34
C ARG A 285 -8.24 4.08 -2.61
N GLU A 286 -7.19 3.89 -3.39
CA GLU A 286 -6.90 4.58 -4.65
C GLU A 286 -6.64 3.52 -5.73
N PHE A 287 -7.46 3.52 -6.77
CA PHE A 287 -7.31 2.58 -7.88
C PHE A 287 -6.16 3.00 -8.79
N LEU A 288 -5.14 2.15 -8.92
CA LEU A 288 -3.92 2.44 -9.68
C LEU A 288 -4.03 2.03 -11.15
N GLY A 289 -4.86 1.02 -11.43
CA GLY A 289 -5.05 0.53 -12.79
C GLY A 289 -5.40 -0.94 -12.85
N ARG A 290 -5.69 -1.39 -14.08
CA ARG A 290 -5.99 -2.76 -14.44
C ARG A 290 -4.98 -3.24 -15.47
N ASP A 291 -4.42 -4.42 -15.25
CA ASP A 291 -3.61 -5.13 -16.22
C ASP A 291 -4.40 -6.28 -16.86
N VAL A 292 -4.52 -6.24 -18.18
CA VAL A 292 -5.20 -7.25 -19.01
C VAL A 292 -4.19 -8.07 -19.84
N ASN A 293 -2.92 -7.65 -19.92
CA ASN A 293 -1.89 -8.31 -20.70
C ASN A 293 -0.98 -9.16 -19.81
N LEU A 294 -1.56 -10.19 -19.21
CA LEU A 294 -0.90 -11.03 -18.22
C LEU A 294 0.35 -11.80 -18.75
N SER A 295 0.60 -11.79 -20.06
CA SER A 295 1.80 -12.39 -20.66
C SER A 295 3.11 -11.70 -20.29
N ASP A 296 3.08 -10.45 -19.81
CA ASP A 296 4.24 -9.68 -19.37
C ASP A 296 4.53 -9.79 -17.85
N GLY A 297 3.78 -10.62 -17.13
CA GLY A 297 4.03 -10.91 -15.72
C GLY A 297 3.20 -10.10 -14.73
N ALA A 298 2.04 -9.56 -15.15
CA ALA A 298 1.07 -8.89 -14.29
C ALA A 298 1.65 -7.67 -13.57
N GLN A 299 1.96 -6.62 -14.33
CA GLN A 299 2.76 -5.49 -13.87
C GLN A 299 1.98 -4.18 -13.84
N ILE A 300 2.19 -3.40 -12.78
CA ILE A 300 1.83 -1.98 -12.73
C ILE A 300 3.09 -1.17 -12.45
N THR A 301 3.21 0.00 -13.08
CA THR A 301 4.25 0.99 -12.75
C THR A 301 3.57 2.13 -12.03
N TRP A 302 3.82 2.24 -10.73
CA TRP A 302 3.38 3.41 -9.96
C TRP A 302 4.56 4.36 -9.76
N GLN A 303 4.44 5.58 -10.27
CA GLN A 303 5.35 6.68 -10.01
C GLN A 303 4.80 7.38 -8.77
N GLY A 304 5.43 7.23 -7.61
CA GLY A 304 4.90 7.61 -6.30
C GLY A 304 4.72 9.11 -6.02
N GLY A 305 4.10 9.84 -6.96
CA GLY A 305 3.94 11.29 -6.96
C GLY A 305 3.19 11.85 -5.77
N ASP A 306 2.43 11.03 -5.05
CA ASP A 306 1.62 11.46 -3.91
C ASP A 306 1.59 10.39 -2.79
N ALA A 307 2.70 9.75 -2.41
CA ALA A 307 2.67 8.71 -1.36
C ALA A 307 2.05 9.16 -0.01
N GLY A 308 1.92 10.48 0.23
CA GLY A 308 1.46 11.01 1.51
C GLY A 308 2.54 10.91 2.59
N PRO A 309 2.21 11.28 3.85
CA PRO A 309 3.20 11.33 4.94
C PRO A 309 3.76 9.93 5.26
N THR A 310 4.94 9.90 5.88
CA THR A 310 5.58 8.68 6.42
C THR A 310 4.61 7.75 7.12
N GLY A 311 4.65 6.46 6.82
CA GLY A 311 3.66 5.52 7.35
C GLY A 311 3.78 4.13 6.77
N THR A 312 2.93 3.22 7.27
CA THR A 312 2.74 1.90 6.66
C THR A 312 1.48 1.97 5.80
N HIS A 313 1.66 1.73 4.50
CA HIS A 313 0.61 1.74 3.48
C HIS A 313 0.48 0.32 2.93
N GLN A 314 -0.60 0.02 2.22
CA GLN A 314 -0.79 -1.28 1.61
C GLN A 314 -0.96 -1.17 0.10
N PHE A 315 -0.42 -2.15 -0.62
CA PHE A 315 -0.76 -2.39 -2.02
C PHE A 315 -1.55 -3.68 -2.09
N GLU A 316 -2.72 -3.60 -2.70
CA GLU A 316 -3.60 -4.73 -2.94
C GLU A 316 -3.63 -5.01 -4.44
N ALA A 317 -3.46 -6.28 -4.79
CA ALA A 317 -3.64 -6.78 -6.14
C ALA A 317 -4.74 -7.84 -6.13
N VAL A 318 -5.72 -7.71 -7.02
CA VAL A 318 -6.87 -8.62 -7.13
C VAL A 318 -6.89 -9.21 -8.53
N ALA A 319 -6.72 -10.53 -8.62
CA ALA A 319 -6.86 -11.28 -9.86
C ALA A 319 -8.32 -11.67 -10.06
N PHE A 320 -8.84 -11.47 -11.25
CA PHE A 320 -10.21 -11.81 -11.61
C PHE A 320 -10.25 -12.93 -12.64
N ARG A 321 -11.24 -13.82 -12.55
CA ARG A 321 -11.61 -14.75 -13.63
C ARG A 321 -13.06 -14.41 -14.01
N ASN A 322 -13.27 -13.89 -15.22
CA ASN A 322 -14.55 -13.34 -15.67
C ASN A 322 -15.05 -12.21 -14.75
N SER A 323 -16.18 -12.40 -14.05
CA SER A 323 -16.78 -11.46 -13.09
C SER A 323 -16.45 -11.77 -11.62
N GLY A 324 -15.74 -12.87 -11.34
CA GLY A 324 -15.42 -13.32 -9.99
C GLY A 324 -13.96 -13.08 -9.61
N ILE A 325 -13.71 -12.94 -8.31
CA ILE A 325 -12.34 -12.80 -7.76
C ILE A 325 -11.68 -14.18 -7.75
N LEU A 326 -10.57 -14.31 -8.46
CA LEU A 326 -9.75 -15.53 -8.52
C LEU A 326 -8.79 -15.60 -7.32
N ALA A 327 -8.18 -14.48 -6.96
CA ALA A 327 -7.27 -14.38 -5.83
C ALA A 327 -7.04 -12.91 -5.42
N VAL A 328 -6.71 -12.68 -4.14
CA VAL A 328 -6.32 -11.37 -3.60
C VAL A 328 -4.97 -11.52 -2.94
N SER A 329 -4.08 -10.56 -3.13
CA SER A 329 -2.82 -10.48 -2.40
C SER A 329 -2.61 -9.05 -1.92
N THR A 330 -2.19 -8.89 -0.67
CA THR A 330 -1.94 -7.60 -0.05
C THR A 330 -0.53 -7.59 0.53
N VAL A 331 0.24 -6.54 0.22
CA VAL A 331 1.52 -6.26 0.88
C VAL A 331 1.40 -5.00 1.69
N SER A 332 2.12 -4.93 2.81
CA SER A 332 2.33 -3.69 3.54
C SER A 332 3.69 -3.12 3.18
N ILE A 333 3.74 -1.85 2.77
CA ILE A 333 4.97 -1.11 2.49
C ILE A 333 5.10 0.02 3.51
N ARG A 334 6.23 0.05 4.22
CA ARG A 334 6.53 1.13 5.15
C ARG A 334 7.38 2.21 4.46
N PHE A 335 6.78 3.35 4.18
CA PHE A 335 7.50 4.54 3.73
C PHE A 335 8.17 5.21 4.94
N GLN A 336 9.50 5.31 4.91
CA GLN A 336 10.29 6.07 5.89
C GLN A 336 10.87 7.31 5.21
N VAL A 337 10.80 8.46 5.90
CA VAL A 337 11.66 9.60 5.59
C VAL A 337 13.06 9.18 6.00
N VAL A 338 13.94 9.03 5.02
CA VAL A 338 15.37 8.93 5.26
C VAL A 338 15.93 10.28 4.89
N ASP A 339 16.52 11.01 5.84
CA ASP A 339 17.39 12.15 5.52
C ASP A 339 18.47 11.62 4.58
N GLN A 340 18.35 11.88 3.28
CA GLN A 340 19.30 11.42 2.28
C GLN A 340 20.50 12.36 2.33
N VAL A 341 21.70 11.83 2.61
CA VAL A 341 22.95 12.57 2.51
C VAL A 341 23.56 12.29 1.14
N GLN A 342 23.52 13.27 0.24
CA GLN A 342 23.94 13.13 -1.15
C GLN A 342 24.89 14.27 -1.54
N GLY A 343 26.05 13.91 -2.07
CA GLY A 343 27.02 14.89 -2.57
C GLY A 343 27.67 15.73 -1.48
N ASP A 344 28.63 16.54 -1.88
CA ASP A 344 29.37 17.47 -1.02
C ASP A 344 29.08 18.92 -1.45
N VAL A 345 29.21 19.87 -0.52
CA VAL A 345 29.26 21.30 -0.88
C VAL A 345 30.70 21.67 -1.18
N LEU A 346 30.98 21.96 -2.45
CA LEU A 346 32.25 22.51 -2.89
C LEU A 346 32.25 24.02 -2.61
N ILE A 347 33.35 24.51 -2.03
CA ILE A 347 33.54 25.94 -1.72
C ILE A 347 34.69 26.44 -2.59
N GLN A 348 34.49 27.51 -3.38
CA GLN A 348 35.52 28.07 -4.27
C GLN A 348 35.40 29.59 -4.44
N PRO A 349 36.51 30.36 -4.47
CA PRO A 349 37.88 29.91 -4.30
C PRO A 349 38.21 29.59 -2.83
N ILE A 350 39.18 28.71 -2.63
CA ILE A 350 39.80 28.43 -1.32
C ILE A 350 41.26 28.88 -1.36
N ILE A 351 41.79 29.23 -0.19
CA ILE A 351 43.21 29.53 0.01
C ILE A 351 44.00 28.22 -0.04
N ARG A 352 43.60 27.28 0.82
CA ARG A 352 44.21 25.96 0.98
C ARG A 352 43.24 24.99 1.66
N ASN A 353 43.63 23.73 1.72
CA ASN A 353 42.97 22.70 2.52
C ASN A 353 43.80 22.38 3.77
N GLU A 354 43.14 22.21 4.91
CA GLU A 354 43.71 21.63 6.12
C GLU A 354 42.87 20.42 6.52
N GLY A 355 43.27 19.23 6.03
CA GLY A 355 42.46 18.03 6.17
C GLY A 355 41.10 18.17 5.47
N ASP A 356 40.02 18.00 6.22
CA ASP A 356 38.63 18.18 5.78
C ASP A 356 38.15 19.65 5.84
N VAL A 357 38.95 20.57 6.39
CA VAL A 357 38.60 21.99 6.50
C VAL A 357 39.05 22.76 5.27
N ARG A 358 38.12 23.51 4.65
CA ARG A 358 38.39 24.45 3.57
C ARG A 358 38.71 25.83 4.16
N ILE A 359 39.91 26.33 3.87
CA ILE A 359 40.34 27.64 4.34
C ILE A 359 39.98 28.68 3.28
N VAL A 360 39.14 29.65 3.64
CA VAL A 360 38.62 30.68 2.72
C VAL A 360 39.00 32.07 3.20
N GLU A 361 39.15 32.99 2.26
CA GLU A 361 39.53 34.36 2.58
C GLU A 361 38.36 35.15 3.18
N ALA A 362 38.55 35.66 4.39
CA ALA A 362 37.60 36.57 5.01
C ALA A 362 37.40 37.84 4.15
N GLY A 363 36.16 38.28 3.99
CA GLY A 363 35.77 39.41 3.14
C GLY A 363 35.60 39.06 1.65
N ARG A 364 35.98 37.85 1.22
CA ARG A 364 35.88 37.44 -0.18
C ARG A 364 34.56 36.72 -0.47
N THR A 365 34.01 36.97 -1.65
CA THR A 365 32.88 36.19 -2.17
C THR A 365 33.37 34.85 -2.71
N VAL A 366 32.76 33.77 -2.21
CA VAL A 366 32.95 32.39 -2.66
C VAL A 366 31.65 31.84 -3.25
N ASN A 367 31.77 30.92 -4.19
CA ASN A 367 30.68 30.10 -4.69
C ASN A 367 30.59 28.83 -3.83
N LEU A 368 29.37 28.54 -3.36
CA LEU A 368 28.99 27.28 -2.73
C LEU A 368 28.27 26.47 -3.79
N ILE A 369 28.79 25.29 -4.13
CA ILE A 369 28.26 24.45 -5.21
C ILE A 369 27.93 23.09 -4.64
N TRP A 370 26.67 22.67 -4.71
CA TRP A 370 26.28 21.34 -4.27
C TRP A 370 26.53 20.32 -5.40
N GLN A 371 27.59 19.54 -5.25
CA GLN A 371 27.95 18.50 -6.23
C GLN A 371 26.95 17.36 -6.21
N ASN A 372 26.47 16.94 -7.39
CA ASN A 372 25.45 15.89 -7.55
C ASN A 372 24.13 16.19 -6.82
N ALA A 373 23.74 17.46 -6.75
CA ALA A 373 22.44 17.86 -6.21
C ALA A 373 21.28 17.18 -6.97
N PRO A 374 20.14 16.91 -6.31
CA PRO A 374 18.98 16.27 -6.92
C PRO A 374 18.17 17.25 -7.78
N VAL A 375 18.78 17.74 -8.86
CA VAL A 375 18.17 18.69 -9.80
C VAL A 375 16.89 18.10 -10.38
N GLY A 376 15.80 18.88 -10.35
CA GLY A 376 14.48 18.48 -10.83
C GLY A 376 13.59 17.78 -9.78
N GLN A 377 14.11 17.42 -8.61
CA GLN A 377 13.30 16.85 -7.51
C GLN A 377 12.86 17.91 -6.47
N SER A 378 13.47 19.09 -6.51
CA SER A 378 13.18 20.21 -5.62
C SER A 378 13.10 21.53 -6.40
N PRO A 379 12.16 22.43 -6.08
CA PRO A 379 12.05 23.76 -6.67
C PRO A 379 12.97 24.76 -5.96
N GLN A 380 13.54 24.38 -4.82
CA GLN A 380 14.35 25.26 -3.99
C GLN A 380 15.46 24.48 -3.28
N PHE A 381 16.66 25.06 -3.24
CA PHE A 381 17.82 24.55 -2.54
C PHE A 381 18.33 25.63 -1.59
N GLU A 382 18.47 25.32 -0.31
CA GLU A 382 18.94 26.26 0.71
C GLU A 382 20.32 25.86 1.21
N PHE A 383 21.24 26.81 1.28
CA PHE A 383 22.56 26.64 1.90
C PHE A 383 22.55 27.24 3.30
N THR A 384 23.06 26.49 4.26
CA THR A 384 22.98 26.85 5.67
C THR A 384 24.34 26.67 6.36
N LEU A 385 24.75 27.65 7.15
CA LEU A 385 25.96 27.63 7.98
C LEU A 385 25.59 27.35 9.44
N TYR A 386 26.30 26.39 10.04
CA TYR A 386 26.27 26.13 11.47
C TYR A 386 27.63 26.54 12.04
N GLU A 387 27.66 27.63 12.80
CA GLU A 387 28.89 28.15 13.41
C GLU A 387 29.16 27.52 14.77
N ASP A 388 30.41 27.16 15.02
CA ASP A 388 30.83 26.60 16.29
C ASP A 388 30.64 27.65 17.41
N GLY A 389 29.91 27.26 18.46
CA GLY A 389 29.64 28.11 19.62
C GLY A 389 28.52 29.14 19.43
N VAL A 390 27.89 29.22 18.25
CA VAL A 390 26.74 30.08 17.98
C VAL A 390 25.46 29.25 17.96
N VAL A 391 24.39 29.76 18.58
CA VAL A 391 23.10 29.07 18.63
C VAL A 391 22.28 29.42 17.39
N GLY A 392 22.05 28.41 16.55
CA GLY A 392 21.16 28.48 15.41
C GLY A 392 21.90 28.60 14.07
N PRO A 393 21.29 28.09 12.99
CA PRO A 393 21.86 28.18 11.65
C PRO A 393 21.72 29.58 11.04
N HIS A 394 22.69 29.97 10.21
CA HIS A 394 22.59 31.11 9.30
C HIS A 394 22.25 30.65 7.88
N SER A 395 21.23 31.23 7.26
CA SER A 395 20.94 30.98 5.85
C SER A 395 21.96 31.76 5.00
N LEU A 396 22.71 31.05 4.16
CA LEU A 396 23.70 31.63 3.26
C LEU A 396 23.10 32.02 1.90
N GLY A 397 21.92 31.47 1.60
CA GLY A 397 21.14 31.83 0.44
C GLY A 397 20.39 30.63 -0.16
N ILE A 398 19.61 30.95 -1.18
CA ILE A 398 18.65 30.03 -1.80
C ILE A 398 18.87 30.04 -3.31
N ASP A 399 18.92 28.86 -3.89
CA ASP A 399 18.86 28.63 -5.34
C ASP A 399 17.47 28.10 -5.71
N THR A 400 16.80 28.78 -6.64
CA THR A 400 15.44 28.44 -7.11
C THR A 400 15.42 27.85 -8.52
N ASN A 401 16.57 27.74 -9.19
CA ASN A 401 16.67 27.41 -10.60
C ASN A 401 17.81 26.42 -10.85
N GLY A 402 17.80 25.26 -10.17
CA GLY A 402 18.86 24.23 -10.26
C GLY A 402 19.19 23.66 -11.65
N SER A 403 18.65 24.20 -12.74
CA SER A 403 18.94 23.89 -14.15
C SER A 403 20.37 24.23 -14.61
N ASP A 404 21.06 25.17 -13.96
CA ASP A 404 22.46 25.55 -14.24
C ASP A 404 23.46 24.98 -13.22
N GLY A 405 22.97 24.09 -12.34
CA GLY A 405 23.72 23.55 -11.21
C GLY A 405 23.38 24.28 -9.92
N VAL A 406 23.26 23.53 -8.82
CA VAL A 406 22.80 24.10 -7.55
C VAL A 406 23.93 24.86 -6.88
N SER A 407 23.86 26.19 -6.86
CA SER A 407 24.90 27.03 -6.29
C SER A 407 24.41 28.38 -5.74
N VAL A 408 25.17 28.94 -4.79
CA VAL A 408 24.94 30.30 -4.29
C VAL A 408 26.26 31.02 -4.07
N GLN A 409 26.26 32.34 -4.23
CA GLN A 409 27.38 33.19 -3.86
C GLN A 409 27.26 33.64 -2.41
N TRP A 410 28.33 33.49 -1.65
CA TRP A 410 28.39 33.87 -0.25
C TRP A 410 29.64 34.70 0.01
N THR A 411 29.46 35.89 0.57
CA THR A 411 30.58 36.72 1.04
C THR A 411 30.96 36.32 2.45
N VAL A 412 32.17 35.77 2.62
CA VAL A 412 32.68 35.27 3.90
C VAL A 412 32.84 36.43 4.88
N PRO A 413 32.12 36.48 6.01
CA PRO A 413 32.29 37.56 6.98
C PRO A 413 33.63 37.46 7.72
N PHE A 414 34.17 38.59 8.17
CA PHE A 414 35.42 38.64 8.94
C PHE A 414 35.33 38.00 10.33
N ALA A 415 34.12 37.81 10.85
CA ALA A 415 33.86 37.42 12.23
C ALA A 415 33.10 36.10 12.38
N ILE A 416 33.18 35.19 11.41
CA ILE A 416 32.62 33.83 11.61
C ILE A 416 33.62 32.97 12.38
N ASN A 417 33.09 32.14 13.28
CA ASN A 417 33.89 31.04 13.84
C ASN A 417 34.06 29.93 12.80
N ASN A 418 34.80 28.88 13.15
CA ASN A 418 34.77 27.63 12.38
C ASN A 418 33.31 27.20 12.19
N GLY A 419 32.99 26.68 11.01
CA GLY A 419 31.60 26.33 10.70
C GLY A 419 31.45 25.14 9.79
N ARG A 420 30.23 24.64 9.73
CA ARG A 420 29.81 23.55 8.86
C ARG A 420 28.74 24.07 7.92
N ILE A 421 28.97 23.89 6.63
CA ILE A 421 28.00 24.25 5.59
C ILE A 421 27.25 22.99 5.17
N VAL A 422 25.94 23.08 5.17
CA VAL A 422 25.01 22.04 4.69
C VAL A 422 24.09 22.68 3.66
N ALA A 423 23.99 22.07 2.49
CA ALA A 423 22.94 22.38 1.54
C ALA A 423 21.75 21.43 1.76
N SER A 424 20.53 21.92 1.58
CA SER A 424 19.33 21.11 1.72
C SER A 424 18.32 21.40 0.61
N ALA A 425 17.61 20.37 0.18
CA ALA A 425 16.58 20.43 -0.84
C ALA A 425 15.28 19.90 -0.25
N ARG A 426 14.20 20.68 -0.37
CA ARG A 426 12.87 20.28 0.11
C ARG A 426 12.04 19.78 -1.04
N ILE A 427 11.69 18.49 -1.02
CA ILE A 427 10.87 17.89 -2.07
C ILE A 427 9.42 18.35 -1.89
N PRO A 428 8.79 19.01 -2.88
CA PRO A 428 7.37 19.38 -2.83
C PRO A 428 6.50 18.14 -2.68
N ASN A 429 5.38 18.27 -1.97
CA ASN A 429 4.40 17.22 -1.74
C ASN A 429 4.88 16.03 -0.86
N GLN A 430 6.09 16.08 -0.30
CA GLN A 430 6.54 15.18 0.75
C GLN A 430 6.62 15.91 2.09
N THR A 431 5.74 15.57 3.03
CA THR A 431 5.83 16.10 4.39
C THR A 431 7.07 15.50 5.08
N GLY A 432 8.15 16.28 5.13
CA GLY A 432 9.40 15.92 5.84
C GLY A 432 10.51 15.32 4.97
N GLY A 433 10.35 15.21 3.65
CA GLY A 433 11.41 14.74 2.75
C GLY A 433 12.44 15.84 2.47
N THR A 434 13.54 15.85 3.24
CA THR A 434 14.68 16.74 3.00
C THR A 434 15.89 15.92 2.55
N ILE A 435 16.43 16.24 1.38
CA ILE A 435 17.75 15.76 0.95
C ILE A 435 18.76 16.77 1.46
N ARG A 436 19.87 16.31 2.03
CA ARG A 436 20.97 17.16 2.52
C ARG A 436 22.27 16.79 1.83
N SER A 437 23.18 17.75 1.72
CA SER A 437 24.57 17.46 1.40
C SER A 437 25.28 16.82 2.59
N ARG A 438 26.46 16.24 2.34
CA ARG A 438 27.46 16.04 3.38
C ARG A 438 27.88 17.39 3.96
N GLU A 439 28.29 17.38 5.23
CA GLU A 439 28.81 18.56 5.90
C GLU A 439 30.18 18.94 5.31
N SER A 440 30.30 20.18 4.83
CA SER A 440 31.58 20.74 4.43
C SER A 440 32.09 21.70 5.51
N ARG A 441 33.28 21.43 6.05
CA ARG A 441 33.90 22.30 7.05
C ARG A 441 34.56 23.49 6.39
N VAL A 442 34.30 24.68 6.94
CA VAL A 442 34.89 25.94 6.50
C VAL A 442 35.52 26.66 7.67
N ARG A 443 36.64 27.31 7.41
CA ARG A 443 37.26 28.25 8.34
C ARG A 443 37.66 29.51 7.58
N PRO A 444 37.20 30.69 8.01
CA PRO A 444 37.72 31.92 7.46
C PRO A 444 39.18 32.08 7.90
N GLU A 445 40.00 32.57 7.00
CA GLU A 445 41.31 33.08 7.30
C GLU A 445 41.38 34.45 6.66
N ALA A 446 41.73 35.45 7.45
CA ALA A 446 42.16 36.70 6.88
C ALA A 446 43.49 36.42 6.15
N ILE A 447 43.51 36.43 4.81
CA ILE A 447 44.78 36.38 4.10
C ILE A 447 45.51 37.68 4.43
N ASN A 448 46.58 37.54 5.22
CA ASN A 448 47.54 38.56 5.61
C ASN A 448 47.00 39.99 5.67
N PRO A 449 46.63 40.40 6.87
CA PRO A 449 46.95 41.74 7.26
C PRO A 449 47.95 41.57 8.42
N GLY A 450 49.07 42.30 8.39
CA GLY A 450 50.24 41.99 9.22
C GLY A 450 49.97 41.89 10.73
N PRO A 451 50.97 41.53 11.57
CA PRO A 451 50.79 41.37 13.02
C PRO A 451 49.91 42.47 13.63
N SER A 452 48.93 42.05 14.44
CA SER A 452 47.92 42.86 15.13
C SER A 452 48.39 44.30 15.38
N GLY A 453 47.63 45.29 14.87
CA GLY A 453 48.01 46.70 14.92
C GLY A 453 48.83 47.20 13.72
N GLN A 454 48.80 46.50 12.58
CA GLN A 454 49.41 46.92 11.30
C GLN A 454 48.37 47.32 10.24
N LEU A 455 48.84 48.04 9.22
CA LEU A 455 48.08 48.33 8.00
C LEU A 455 48.33 47.26 6.94
N SER A 456 47.28 46.94 6.18
CA SER A 456 47.32 46.05 5.02
C SER A 456 46.61 46.67 3.83
N ILE A 457 47.01 46.29 2.61
CA ILE A 457 46.42 46.81 1.36
C ILE A 457 46.21 45.66 0.38
N ALA A 458 45.01 45.56 -0.21
CA ALA A 458 44.66 44.56 -1.21
C ALA A 458 43.76 45.15 -2.33
N PRO A 459 43.91 44.73 -3.61
CA PRO A 459 44.94 43.83 -4.10
C PRO A 459 46.33 44.51 -4.10
N ASN A 460 47.38 43.71 -3.96
CA ASN A 460 48.77 44.15 -4.12
C ASN A 460 49.54 43.18 -5.02
N GLY A 461 50.60 43.67 -5.65
CA GLY A 461 51.50 42.92 -6.53
C GLY A 461 52.64 42.22 -5.79
N GLY A 462 52.58 42.10 -4.45
CA GLY A 462 53.67 41.62 -3.61
C GLY A 462 54.67 42.71 -3.20
N MET A 463 55.83 42.32 -2.68
CA MET A 463 56.89 43.24 -2.25
C MET A 463 58.05 43.29 -3.26
N GLU A 464 58.53 44.50 -3.57
CA GLU A 464 59.70 44.74 -4.42
C GLU A 464 60.63 45.73 -3.72
N GLY A 465 61.86 45.31 -3.39
CA GLY A 465 62.84 46.18 -2.73
C GLY A 465 62.42 46.73 -1.35
N GLY A 466 61.49 46.07 -0.66
CA GLY A 466 60.92 46.53 0.61
C GLY A 466 59.65 47.36 0.48
N TRP A 467 59.22 47.68 -0.74
CA TRP A 467 58.00 48.43 -1.05
C TRP A 467 56.86 47.49 -1.43
N LEU A 468 55.65 47.77 -0.96
CA LEU A 468 54.46 47.07 -1.42
C LEU A 468 54.05 47.59 -2.81
N LYS A 469 54.05 46.70 -3.79
CA LYS A 469 53.73 47.05 -5.18
C LYS A 469 52.24 47.18 -5.38
N LEU A 470 51.80 48.30 -5.93
CA LEU A 470 50.41 48.54 -6.31
C LEU A 470 50.35 48.83 -7.82
N GLN A 471 49.23 48.48 -8.44
CA GLN A 471 49.01 48.77 -9.85
C GLN A 471 48.32 50.13 -9.99
N ALA A 472 48.93 51.06 -10.73
CA ALA A 472 48.34 52.37 -10.97
C ALA A 472 46.95 52.26 -11.62
N GLY A 473 46.01 53.09 -11.17
CA GLY A 473 44.63 53.11 -11.67
C GLY A 473 43.72 52.00 -11.13
N THR A 474 44.20 51.17 -10.20
CA THR A 474 43.37 50.17 -9.51
C THR A 474 42.79 50.71 -8.21
N THR A 475 41.61 50.22 -7.83
CA THR A 475 41.05 50.47 -6.49
C THR A 475 41.58 49.42 -5.54
N VAL A 476 42.15 49.87 -4.43
CA VAL A 476 42.62 49.01 -3.35
C VAL A 476 41.83 49.27 -2.08
N THR A 477 41.69 48.26 -1.24
CA THR A 477 41.18 48.33 0.12
C THR A 477 42.35 48.39 1.07
N ILE A 478 42.36 49.39 1.93
CA ILE A 478 43.32 49.58 3.01
C ILE A 478 42.61 49.14 4.31
N THR A 479 43.27 48.34 5.12
CA THR A 479 42.71 47.76 6.36
C THR A 479 43.65 47.96 7.53
N TRP A 480 43.14 48.43 8.67
CA TRP A 480 43.87 48.41 9.93
C TRP A 480 43.45 47.20 10.77
N VAL A 481 44.42 46.32 11.06
CA VAL A 481 44.19 45.01 11.68
C VAL A 481 43.99 45.08 13.17
N ALA A 482 42.93 44.43 13.65
CA ALA A 482 42.69 44.15 15.06
C ALA A 482 42.71 45.42 15.96
N VAL A 483 42.12 46.51 15.45
CA VAL A 483 41.88 47.72 16.25
C VAL A 483 40.80 47.42 17.30
N PRO A 484 41.00 47.77 18.59
CA PRO A 484 39.92 47.74 19.56
C PRO A 484 38.90 48.84 19.24
N THR A 485 37.83 48.48 18.52
CA THR A 485 36.80 49.40 18.02
C THR A 485 35.83 49.90 19.10
N SER A 486 35.86 49.33 20.30
CA SER A 486 34.92 49.67 21.39
C SER A 486 35.01 51.12 21.90
N SER A 487 36.11 51.82 21.63
CA SER A 487 36.34 53.21 22.05
C SER A 487 36.63 54.18 20.89
N VAL A 488 36.62 53.69 19.66
CA VAL A 488 36.94 54.46 18.45
C VAL A 488 35.64 54.94 17.80
N GLN A 489 35.59 56.19 17.34
CA GLN A 489 34.46 56.78 16.61
C GLN A 489 34.74 56.91 15.11
N SER A 490 35.98 57.18 14.73
CA SER A 490 36.39 57.25 13.34
C SER A 490 37.85 56.83 13.17
N VAL A 491 38.18 56.38 11.97
CA VAL A 491 39.55 56.13 11.53
C VAL A 491 39.80 56.87 10.23
N GLU A 492 40.92 57.58 10.15
CA GLU A 492 41.33 58.33 8.96
C GLU A 492 42.62 57.73 8.39
N PHE A 493 42.70 57.62 7.07
CA PHE A 493 43.84 57.09 6.34
C PHE A 493 44.49 58.19 5.52
N TYR A 494 45.82 58.24 5.52
CA TYR A 494 46.63 59.29 4.90
C TYR A 494 47.68 58.72 3.96
N LEU A 495 47.98 59.46 2.89
CA LEU A 495 49.10 59.21 1.98
C LEU A 495 50.15 60.30 2.16
N SER A 496 51.41 59.89 2.32
CA SER A 496 52.59 60.76 2.37
C SER A 496 53.54 60.40 1.22
N PRO A 497 53.48 61.09 0.06
CA PRO A 497 54.38 60.83 -1.07
C PRO A 497 55.85 61.04 -0.70
N THR A 498 56.77 60.26 -1.28
CA THR A 498 58.21 60.48 -1.09
C THR A 498 58.67 61.72 -1.86
N GLY A 499 59.23 62.70 -1.13
CA GLY A 499 59.78 63.95 -1.68
C GLY A 499 59.95 64.99 -0.56
N THR A 500 60.90 65.91 -0.68
CA THR A 500 61.10 66.96 0.34
C THR A 500 59.92 67.94 0.32
N GLY A 501 59.11 67.96 1.38
CA GLY A 501 58.03 68.95 1.59
C GLY A 501 56.61 68.50 1.25
N SER A 502 56.38 67.20 0.98
CA SER A 502 55.03 66.65 0.81
C SER A 502 54.27 66.60 2.14
N THR A 503 53.09 67.24 2.19
CA THR A 503 52.17 67.13 3.33
C THR A 503 51.30 65.88 3.19
N PRO A 504 51.04 65.12 4.27
CA PRO A 504 50.10 64.00 4.23
C PRO A 504 48.73 64.44 3.72
N SER A 505 48.13 63.68 2.82
CA SER A 505 46.76 63.92 2.31
C SER A 505 45.81 62.83 2.76
N LEU A 506 44.62 63.21 3.22
CA LEU A 506 43.56 62.27 3.59
C LEU A 506 43.09 61.50 2.35
N ILE A 507 43.13 60.17 2.41
CA ILE A 507 42.71 59.27 1.33
C ILE A 507 41.45 58.47 1.67
N GLY A 508 41.02 58.46 2.93
CA GLY A 508 39.79 57.79 3.33
C GLY A 508 39.45 57.95 4.80
N THR A 509 38.18 57.77 5.14
CA THR A 509 37.67 57.80 6.50
C THR A 509 36.69 56.65 6.70
N ASP A 510 36.81 55.95 7.82
CA ASP A 510 35.93 54.89 8.25
C ASP A 510 35.22 55.27 9.54
N THR A 511 33.90 55.13 9.54
CA THR A 511 33.01 55.37 10.70
C THR A 511 32.10 54.18 10.98
N ASN A 512 32.21 53.09 10.21
CA ASN A 512 31.35 51.92 10.31
C ASN A 512 32.20 50.63 10.42
N PHE A 513 32.55 50.26 11.64
CA PHE A 513 33.46 49.14 11.87
C PHE A 513 32.86 47.74 11.69
N GLY A 514 31.63 47.63 11.17
CA GLY A 514 30.94 46.35 10.94
C GLY A 514 31.56 45.51 9.82
N ASP A 515 32.34 46.12 8.93
CA ASP A 515 33.09 45.47 7.85
C ASP A 515 34.61 45.41 8.12
N GLY A 516 35.03 45.74 9.35
CA GLY A 516 36.43 45.93 9.74
C GLY A 516 36.79 47.41 9.87
N VAL A 517 38.07 47.73 10.07
CA VAL A 517 38.55 49.13 9.97
C VAL A 517 39.16 49.30 8.60
N THR A 518 38.40 49.81 7.63
CA THR A 518 38.80 49.81 6.22
C THR A 518 38.45 51.08 5.45
N THR A 519 39.22 51.39 4.41
CA THR A 519 38.82 52.35 3.37
C THR A 519 39.19 51.84 1.99
N THR A 520 38.44 52.27 0.97
CA THR A 520 38.84 52.09 -0.42
C THR A 520 39.59 53.32 -0.91
N TRP A 521 40.62 53.09 -1.73
CA TRP A 521 41.45 54.14 -2.31
C TRP A 521 41.76 53.81 -3.76
N ALA A 522 41.53 54.75 -4.67
CA ALA A 522 41.94 54.63 -6.06
C ALA A 522 43.40 55.03 -6.19
N VAL A 523 44.27 54.06 -6.48
CA VAL A 523 45.71 54.27 -6.63
C VAL A 523 45.91 55.22 -7.82
N PRO A 524 46.50 56.42 -7.61
CA PRO A 524 46.82 57.35 -8.68
C PRO A 524 47.80 56.73 -9.69
N GLY A 525 48.22 57.54 -10.68
CA GLY A 525 49.38 57.21 -11.50
C GLY A 525 50.64 56.91 -10.66
N SER A 526 51.76 56.65 -11.34
CA SER A 526 52.97 56.17 -10.68
C SER A 526 53.40 57.06 -9.50
N LEU A 527 53.53 56.47 -8.32
CA LEU A 527 53.89 57.16 -7.08
C LEU A 527 54.67 56.25 -6.14
N SER A 528 55.47 56.86 -5.27
CA SER A 528 56.05 56.19 -4.10
C SER A 528 55.73 57.00 -2.85
N GLY A 529 55.50 56.33 -1.73
CA GLY A 529 55.03 56.99 -0.52
C GLY A 529 54.75 56.05 0.64
N TYR A 530 54.22 56.63 1.72
CA TYR A 530 53.80 55.92 2.92
C TYR A 530 52.29 56.09 3.12
N ILE A 531 51.62 55.00 3.48
CA ILE A 531 50.23 55.05 3.94
C ILE A 531 50.20 54.89 5.46
N SER A 532 49.44 55.77 6.12
CA SER A 532 49.25 55.76 7.57
C SER A 532 47.79 55.87 7.97
N ALA A 533 47.45 55.51 9.21
CA ALA A 533 46.11 55.61 9.76
C ALA A 533 46.10 56.20 11.19
N ILE A 534 45.03 56.92 11.52
CA ILE A 534 44.82 57.53 12.84
C ILE A 534 43.39 57.24 13.28
N ALA A 535 43.23 56.67 14.48
CA ALA A 535 41.92 56.46 15.08
C ALA A 535 41.60 57.58 16.08
N PHE A 536 40.37 58.07 16.03
CA PHE A 536 39.86 59.10 16.92
C PHE A 536 38.80 58.51 17.84
N THR A 537 38.98 58.76 19.14
CA THR A 537 38.05 58.38 20.20
C THR A 537 37.04 59.50 20.46
N ALA A 538 35.97 59.19 21.21
CA ALA A 538 34.91 60.15 21.55
C ALA A 538 35.40 61.38 22.33
N ASP A 539 36.49 61.24 23.08
CA ASP A 539 37.17 62.30 23.84
C ASP A 539 38.23 63.05 23.02
N GLY A 540 38.35 62.77 21.71
CA GLY A 540 39.30 63.42 20.81
C GLY A 540 40.74 62.93 20.95
N ARG A 541 40.97 61.83 21.68
CA ARG A 541 42.28 61.20 21.80
C ARG A 541 42.62 60.40 20.56
N GLU A 542 43.83 60.61 20.04
CA GLU A 542 44.40 59.88 18.91
C GLU A 542 44.98 58.54 19.35
N ILE A 543 44.68 57.49 18.58
CA ILE A 543 45.28 56.16 18.69
C ILE A 543 46.01 55.89 17.36
N ILE A 544 47.28 55.53 17.46
CA ILE A 544 48.19 55.33 16.33
C ILE A 544 48.65 53.86 16.30
N PRO A 545 48.68 53.17 15.14
CA PRO A 545 49.19 51.81 15.03
C PRO A 545 50.66 51.69 15.44
N ALA A 546 51.07 50.52 15.95
CA ALA A 546 52.46 50.24 16.34
C ALA A 546 53.44 50.26 15.15
N ASN A 547 52.93 50.07 13.92
CA ASN A 547 53.64 50.21 12.65
C ASN A 547 52.73 51.00 11.68
N ASN A 548 52.61 52.30 11.94
CA ASN A 548 51.66 53.19 11.27
C ASN A 548 52.04 53.56 9.83
N GLU A 549 53.08 52.99 9.25
CA GLU A 549 53.53 53.40 7.92
C GLU A 549 53.78 52.19 7.04
N LEU A 550 53.04 52.10 5.95
CA LEU A 550 53.24 51.09 4.92
C LEU A 550 53.86 51.75 3.68
N GLN A 551 55.07 51.33 3.33
CA GLN A 551 55.78 51.78 2.13
C GLN A 551 55.12 51.19 0.89
N ILE A 552 54.70 52.06 -0.04
CA ILE A 552 54.06 51.67 -1.29
C ILE A 552 54.81 52.21 -2.52
N LEU A 553 54.84 51.40 -3.56
CA LEU A 553 55.30 51.77 -4.89
C LEU A 553 54.18 51.43 -5.88
N ALA A 554 53.56 52.45 -6.45
CA ALA A 554 52.58 52.29 -7.53
C ALA A 554 53.26 52.51 -8.88
N GLU A 555 53.10 51.55 -9.79
CA GLU A 555 53.61 51.62 -11.16
C GLU A 555 52.50 51.48 -12.19
#